data_AF-A0A2K1L7A5-F1
#
_entry.id   AF-A0A2K1L7A5-F1
#
_cell.length_a   1.000
_cell.length_b   1.000
_cell.length_c   1.000
_cell.angle_alpha   90.00
_cell.angle_beta   90.00
_cell.angle_gamma   90.00
#
_symmetry.space_group_name_H-M   'P 1'
#
loop_
_entity.id
_entity.type
_entity.pdbx_description
1 polymer ?
#
loop_
_entity_poly.entity_id
_entity_poly.type
_entity_poly.pdbx_seq_one_letter_code
_entity_poly.pdbx_strand_id
1 'polypeptide(L)'
;MTSRVDMLLRSWSWSRAPALFKVVLLLAISVETGLIHNVQGKNYTVGADYVNVVGNASWTNTINGLSQPAALEAAYQKWADSVNFTVGDTINFDYERGQHTVYLVDTKSAYTSCALTAGSGQTLPYGTPTTYTIKDTDVVLYFTCTVSGHCRAGQKVKIVPFGVTVSPTPAPLPPNNVPDSAHASSPSMGTIAMLLLVLLSIFQAQSYGSKSPVTL
;
A
#
# COMPACT_ATOMS: atom_id res chain seq x y z
N MET A 1 15.54 -39.35 35.43
CA MET A 1 16.20 -39.72 34.17
C MET A 1 16.74 -38.45 33.54
N THR A 2 17.94 -38.05 33.94
CA THR A 2 18.68 -36.95 33.30
C THR A 2 19.09 -37.42 31.91
N SER A 3 18.70 -36.66 30.90
CA SER A 3 18.90 -37.02 29.49
C SER A 3 20.39 -37.04 29.17
N ARG A 4 20.83 -37.95 28.29
CA ARG A 4 22.26 -38.13 27.93
C ARG A 4 22.93 -36.85 27.38
N VAL A 5 22.16 -35.81 27.09
CA VAL A 5 22.67 -34.47 26.74
C VAL A 5 23.23 -33.69 27.94
N ASP A 6 22.71 -33.88 29.17
CA ASP A 6 23.23 -33.18 30.37
C ASP A 6 24.63 -33.64 30.76
N MET A 7 25.04 -34.84 30.34
CA MET A 7 26.35 -35.40 30.67
C MET A 7 27.44 -34.92 29.71
N LEU A 8 27.08 -34.49 28.49
CA LEU A 8 28.03 -33.97 27.50
C LEU A 8 28.32 -32.47 27.66
N LEU A 9 27.43 -31.71 28.32
CA LEU A 9 27.67 -30.30 28.64
C LEU A 9 28.53 -30.07 29.90
N ARG A 10 28.80 -31.13 30.68
CA ARG A 10 29.55 -31.06 31.94
C ARG A 10 31.04 -31.40 31.83
N SER A 11 31.53 -31.82 30.66
CA SER A 11 32.94 -32.20 30.47
C SER A 11 33.82 -31.11 29.87
N TRP A 12 33.23 -30.01 29.38
CA TRP A 12 33.99 -28.82 28.98
C TRP A 12 34.12 -27.86 30.16
N SER A 13 35.26 -27.95 30.85
CA SER A 13 35.65 -27.01 31.89
C SER A 13 35.81 -25.61 31.30
N TRP A 14 34.74 -24.82 31.39
CA TRP A 14 34.74 -23.41 30.97
C TRP A 14 35.83 -22.61 31.68
N SER A 15 36.24 -23.04 32.88
CA SER A 15 37.32 -22.47 33.67
C SER A 15 38.65 -22.43 32.92
N ARG A 16 38.93 -23.42 32.04
CA ARG A 16 40.18 -23.57 31.30
C ARG A 16 40.18 -22.96 29.90
N ALA A 17 39.05 -22.46 29.41
CA ALA A 17 39.03 -21.76 28.13
C ALA A 17 39.92 -20.51 28.21
N PRO A 18 40.80 -20.27 27.22
CA PRO A 18 41.62 -19.06 27.16
C PRO A 18 40.75 -17.82 27.34
N ALA A 19 41.24 -16.81 28.08
CA ALA A 19 40.47 -15.60 28.38
C ALA A 19 39.90 -14.95 27.11
N LEU A 20 40.65 -14.97 26.01
CA LEU A 20 40.22 -14.49 24.70
C LEU A 20 39.01 -15.24 24.15
N PHE A 21 38.91 -16.54 24.36
CA PHE A 21 37.76 -17.35 23.91
C PHE A 21 36.50 -17.01 24.71
N LYS A 22 36.65 -16.74 26.02
CA LYS A 22 35.55 -16.25 26.87
C LYS A 22 35.09 -14.85 26.45
N VAL A 23 36.03 -13.96 26.13
CA VAL A 23 35.73 -12.61 25.64
C VAL A 23 35.05 -12.68 24.27
N VAL A 24 35.56 -13.47 23.33
CA VAL A 24 34.95 -13.65 22.00
C VAL A 24 33.56 -14.27 22.10
N LEU A 25 33.35 -15.27 22.97
CA LEU A 25 32.04 -15.88 23.18
C LEU A 25 31.07 -14.91 23.88
N LEU A 26 31.51 -14.12 24.85
CA LEU A 26 30.68 -13.08 25.48
C LEU A 26 30.33 -11.97 24.47
N LEU A 27 31.27 -11.56 23.63
CA LEU A 27 31.01 -10.62 22.54
C LEU A 27 30.05 -11.23 21.50
N ALA A 28 30.19 -12.50 21.15
CA ALA A 28 29.28 -13.21 20.23
C ALA A 28 27.86 -13.35 20.83
N ILE A 29 27.75 -13.70 22.12
CA ILE A 29 26.46 -13.75 22.83
C ILE A 29 25.86 -12.34 22.97
N SER A 30 26.66 -11.28 23.09
CA SER A 30 26.18 -9.89 23.04
C SER A 30 25.72 -9.46 21.64
N VAL A 31 26.33 -9.99 20.58
CA VAL A 31 25.89 -9.78 19.20
C VAL A 31 24.59 -10.54 18.90
N GLU A 32 24.39 -11.72 19.51
CA GLU A 32 23.21 -12.56 19.29
C GLU A 32 22.01 -12.18 20.19
N THR A 33 22.25 -11.73 21.43
CA THR A 33 21.19 -11.21 22.31
C THR A 33 20.77 -9.77 21.97
N GLY A 34 21.53 -9.08 21.11
CA GLY A 34 21.18 -7.78 20.54
C GLY A 34 20.11 -7.80 19.45
N LEU A 35 19.62 -8.98 19.04
CA LEU A 35 18.63 -9.16 17.95
C LEU A 35 17.20 -9.47 18.43
N ILE A 36 16.95 -9.44 19.74
CA ILE A 36 15.60 -9.53 20.33
C ILE A 36 15.29 -8.33 21.22
N HIS A 37 15.82 -7.15 20.88
CA HIS A 37 15.15 -5.93 21.30
C HIS A 37 13.87 -5.85 20.48
N ASN A 38 12.74 -6.04 21.17
CA ASN A 38 11.45 -5.51 20.77
C ASN A 38 11.67 -4.01 20.49
N VAL A 39 12.04 -3.65 19.25
CA VAL A 39 12.14 -2.26 18.83
C VAL A 39 10.71 -1.78 18.81
N GLN A 40 10.27 -1.25 19.96
CA GLN A 40 8.99 -0.59 20.08
C GLN A 40 8.96 0.48 18.99
N GLY A 41 7.97 0.40 18.10
CA GLY A 41 7.90 1.33 16.98
C GLY A 41 7.82 2.78 17.44
N LYS A 42 8.29 3.68 16.59
CA LYS A 42 8.29 5.12 16.85
C LYS A 42 6.87 5.65 16.77
N ASN A 43 6.63 6.76 17.46
CA ASN A 43 5.34 7.45 17.43
C ASN A 43 5.48 8.73 16.61
N TYR A 44 4.59 8.93 15.64
CA TYR A 44 4.59 10.11 14.78
C TYR A 44 3.25 10.83 14.85
N THR A 45 3.27 12.09 15.29
CA THR A 45 2.07 12.94 15.30
C THR A 45 1.86 13.56 13.93
N VAL A 46 0.68 13.32 13.34
CA VAL A 46 0.34 13.75 11.98
C VAL A 46 0.38 15.26 11.85
N GLY A 47 1.21 15.77 10.94
CA GLY A 47 1.32 17.21 10.65
C GLY A 47 2.18 18.01 11.62
N ALA A 48 2.85 17.37 12.60
CA ALA A 48 3.79 18.05 13.49
C ALA A 48 4.84 18.83 12.69
N ASP A 49 5.11 20.09 13.08
CA ASP A 49 6.02 21.05 12.41
C ASP A 49 5.62 21.52 11.00
N TYR A 50 4.63 20.90 10.35
CA TYR A 50 4.19 21.27 8.99
C TYR A 50 2.81 21.94 8.96
N VAL A 51 1.94 21.62 9.91
CA VAL A 51 0.60 22.20 10.01
C VAL A 51 0.59 23.20 11.16
N ASN A 52 0.65 24.49 10.80
CA ASN A 52 0.52 25.56 11.77
C ASN A 52 -0.95 25.69 12.18
N VAL A 53 -1.23 25.41 13.45
CA VAL A 53 -2.59 25.46 14.02
C VAL A 53 -2.68 26.54 15.10
N VAL A 54 -3.88 27.06 15.30
CA VAL A 54 -4.21 27.82 16.52
C VAL A 54 -4.54 26.77 17.59
N GLY A 55 -3.56 26.43 18.44
CA GLY A 55 -3.70 25.38 19.47
C GLY A 55 -2.57 24.35 19.41
N ASN A 56 -2.80 23.17 19.98
CA ASN A 56 -1.83 22.08 20.08
C ASN A 56 -2.14 20.85 19.21
N ALA A 57 -3.25 20.86 18.45
CA ALA A 57 -3.75 19.68 17.75
C ALA A 57 -3.61 19.84 16.23
N SER A 58 -2.76 19.00 15.62
CA SER A 58 -2.33 19.14 14.22
C SER A 58 -3.20 18.39 13.21
N TRP A 59 -4.12 17.52 13.64
CA TRP A 59 -5.12 16.89 12.77
C TRP A 59 -6.38 17.79 12.71
N THR A 60 -6.45 18.62 11.67
CA THR A 60 -7.44 19.69 11.50
C THR A 60 -7.85 19.84 10.03
N ASN A 61 -8.89 20.61 9.76
CA ASN A 61 -9.37 20.98 8.43
C ASN A 61 -9.01 22.44 8.04
N THR A 62 -8.13 23.09 8.82
CA THR A 62 -7.68 24.46 8.57
C THR A 62 -6.17 24.60 8.78
N ILE A 63 -5.55 25.62 8.19
CA ILE A 63 -4.17 26.01 8.49
C ILE A 63 -4.18 27.48 8.89
N ASN A 64 -3.54 27.81 10.00
CA ASN A 64 -3.63 29.13 10.65
C ASN A 64 -5.10 29.59 10.87
N GLY A 65 -6.02 28.64 11.12
CA GLY A 65 -7.45 28.91 11.30
C GLY A 65 -8.23 29.20 10.01
N LEU A 66 -7.60 29.11 8.84
CA LEU A 66 -8.24 29.34 7.53
C LEU A 66 -8.43 28.05 6.75
N SER A 67 -9.54 27.93 6.03
CA SER A 67 -9.73 26.83 5.08
C SER A 67 -8.88 27.09 3.83
N GLN A 68 -7.78 26.34 3.70
CA GLN A 68 -6.87 26.42 2.55
C GLN A 68 -6.59 24.99 2.04
N PRO A 69 -7.51 24.39 1.27
CA PRO A 69 -7.49 22.95 1.03
C PRO A 69 -6.20 22.41 0.40
N ALA A 70 -5.72 23.05 -0.67
CA ALA A 70 -4.49 22.63 -1.34
C ALA A 70 -3.24 22.80 -0.45
N ALA A 71 -3.20 23.86 0.36
CA ALA A 71 -2.08 24.13 1.25
C ALA A 71 -2.04 23.13 2.41
N LEU A 72 -3.20 22.82 3.00
CA LEU A 72 -3.31 21.87 4.09
C LEU A 72 -2.99 20.44 3.65
N GLU A 73 -3.53 20.01 2.50
CA GLU A 73 -3.20 18.70 1.91
C GLU A 73 -1.69 18.60 1.63
N ALA A 74 -1.08 19.65 1.05
CA ALA A 74 0.35 19.68 0.80
C ALA A 74 1.18 19.66 2.10
N ALA A 75 0.72 20.30 3.18
CA ALA A 75 1.40 20.30 4.47
C ALA A 75 1.40 18.89 5.10
N TYR A 76 0.25 18.19 5.09
CA TYR A 76 0.19 16.81 5.54
C TYR A 76 1.07 15.88 4.71
N GLN A 77 1.07 16.04 3.38
CA GLN A 77 1.91 15.20 2.53
C GLN A 77 3.40 15.48 2.74
N LYS A 78 3.83 16.74 2.89
CA LYS A 78 5.23 17.09 3.22
C LYS A 78 5.66 16.49 4.55
N TRP A 79 4.80 16.51 5.56
CA TRP A 79 5.06 15.83 6.83
C TRP A 79 5.27 14.33 6.62
N ALA A 80 4.36 13.66 5.90
CA ALA A 80 4.47 12.23 5.64
C ALA A 80 5.74 11.88 4.86
N ASP A 81 6.10 12.68 3.85
CA ASP A 81 7.30 12.48 3.03
C ASP A 81 8.61 12.70 3.82
N SER A 82 8.55 13.43 4.94
CA SER A 82 9.71 13.67 5.82
C SER A 82 9.97 12.53 6.82
N VAL A 83 9.06 11.56 6.91
CA VAL A 83 9.11 10.49 7.90
C VAL A 83 9.38 9.14 7.23
N ASN A 84 10.34 8.39 7.76
CA ASN A 84 10.65 7.04 7.31
C ASN A 84 9.87 5.99 8.13
N PHE A 85 8.60 5.79 7.77
CA PHE A 85 7.70 4.85 8.45
C PHE A 85 8.12 3.39 8.24
N THR A 86 7.98 2.57 9.28
CA THR A 86 8.27 1.13 9.26
C THR A 86 7.20 0.34 10.01
N VAL A 87 7.15 -0.97 9.81
CA VAL A 87 6.24 -1.87 10.54
C VAL A 87 6.46 -1.72 12.05
N GLY A 88 5.36 -1.60 12.80
CA GLY A 88 5.36 -1.38 14.24
C GLY A 88 5.33 0.10 14.65
N ASP A 89 5.66 1.04 13.77
CA ASP A 89 5.50 2.47 14.06
C ASP A 89 4.02 2.82 14.27
N THR A 90 3.76 3.83 15.09
CA THR A 90 2.41 4.29 15.44
C THR A 90 2.17 5.71 14.93
N ILE A 91 1.09 5.87 14.18
CA ILE A 91 0.62 7.14 13.64
C ILE A 91 -0.42 7.71 14.61
N ASN A 92 -0.15 8.91 15.13
CA ASN A 92 -0.98 9.58 16.12
C ASN A 92 -1.71 10.77 15.47
N PHE A 93 -3.04 10.73 15.53
CA PHE A 93 -3.92 11.80 15.07
C PHE A 93 -4.43 12.55 16.30
N ASP A 94 -3.83 13.69 16.60
CA ASP A 94 -4.26 14.55 17.71
C ASP A 94 -5.14 15.69 17.21
N TYR A 95 -6.32 15.81 17.79
CA TYR A 95 -7.38 16.73 17.35
C TYR A 95 -8.28 17.14 18.51
N GLU A 96 -8.94 18.30 18.40
CA GLU A 96 -9.89 18.71 19.43
C GLU A 96 -11.07 17.73 19.52
N ARG A 97 -11.38 17.27 20.76
CA ARG A 97 -12.43 16.29 21.01
C ARG A 97 -13.78 16.83 20.51
N GLY A 98 -14.40 16.10 19.60
CA GLY A 98 -15.71 16.35 19.00
C GLY A 98 -15.60 16.85 17.57
N GLN A 99 -14.43 17.30 17.17
CA GLN A 99 -14.25 18.06 15.93
C GLN A 99 -13.81 17.20 14.74
N HIS A 100 -13.13 16.08 14.99
CA HIS A 100 -12.56 15.27 13.93
C HIS A 100 -12.71 13.77 14.21
N THR A 101 -12.56 13.00 13.14
CA THR A 101 -12.44 11.54 13.16
C THR A 101 -11.21 11.13 12.38
N VAL A 102 -10.87 9.84 12.45
CA VAL A 102 -9.86 9.23 11.58
C VAL A 102 -10.49 8.05 10.87
N TYR A 103 -10.39 8.07 9.55
CA TYR A 103 -10.93 7.06 8.66
C TYR A 103 -9.82 6.57 7.75
N LEU A 104 -9.55 5.26 7.80
CA LEU A 104 -8.63 4.59 6.89
C LEU A 104 -9.40 4.18 5.65
N VAL A 105 -9.07 4.79 4.51
CA VAL A 105 -9.71 4.58 3.21
C VAL A 105 -9.04 3.41 2.48
N ASP A 106 -9.83 2.52 1.90
CA ASP A 106 -9.32 1.30 1.25
C ASP A 106 -8.70 1.57 -0.12
N THR A 107 -9.20 2.59 -0.85
CA THR A 107 -8.78 2.86 -2.23
C THR A 107 -8.30 4.29 -2.43
N LYS A 108 -7.29 4.44 -3.30
CA LYS A 108 -6.81 5.75 -3.75
C LYS A 108 -7.93 6.60 -4.34
N SER A 109 -8.84 5.99 -5.12
CA SER A 109 -9.95 6.72 -5.75
C SER A 109 -10.87 7.34 -4.71
N ALA A 110 -11.33 6.57 -3.72
CA ALA A 110 -12.19 7.08 -2.65
C ALA A 110 -11.49 8.16 -1.81
N TYR A 111 -10.19 8.01 -1.57
CA TYR A 111 -9.37 8.99 -0.88
C TYR A 111 -9.25 10.30 -1.66
N THR A 112 -8.94 10.22 -2.97
CA THR A 112 -8.79 11.40 -3.83
C THR A 112 -10.10 12.15 -3.99
N SER A 113 -11.22 11.45 -4.20
CA SER A 113 -12.53 12.06 -4.40
C SER A 113 -13.28 12.40 -3.11
N CYS A 114 -12.75 12.01 -1.95
CA CYS A 114 -13.45 12.05 -0.66
C CYS A 114 -14.81 11.33 -0.70
N ALA A 115 -14.89 10.19 -1.40
CA ALA A 115 -16.10 9.38 -1.49
C ALA A 115 -16.13 8.35 -0.35
N LEU A 116 -16.52 8.81 0.84
CA LEU A 116 -16.50 8.02 2.08
C LEU A 116 -17.83 7.28 2.29
N THR A 117 -18.15 6.35 1.38
CA THR A 117 -19.37 5.53 1.43
C THR A 117 -19.18 4.30 2.31
N ALA A 118 -20.27 3.60 2.65
CA ALA A 118 -20.19 2.30 3.30
C ALA A 118 -19.29 1.35 2.49
N GLY A 119 -18.32 0.71 3.15
CA GLY A 119 -17.35 -0.18 2.52
C GLY A 119 -16.21 0.51 1.76
N SER A 120 -16.05 1.83 1.85
CA SER A 120 -14.88 2.54 1.27
C SER A 120 -13.65 2.59 2.19
N GLY A 121 -13.74 1.93 3.35
CA GLY A 121 -12.77 2.02 4.44
C GLY A 121 -13.42 1.81 5.81
N GLN A 122 -12.66 2.14 6.85
CA GLN A 122 -13.04 1.93 8.25
C GLN A 122 -12.75 3.16 9.11
N THR A 123 -13.71 3.52 9.97
CA THR A 123 -13.50 4.53 11.02
C THR A 123 -12.69 3.89 12.15
N LEU A 124 -11.57 4.52 12.51
CA LEU A 124 -10.78 4.09 13.65
C LEU A 124 -11.47 4.45 14.97
N PRO A 125 -11.17 3.73 16.07
CA PRO A 125 -11.71 4.06 17.38
C PRO A 125 -11.46 5.52 17.74
N TYR A 126 -12.54 6.18 18.14
CA TYR A 126 -12.50 7.58 18.50
C TYR A 126 -11.63 7.79 19.76
N GLY A 127 -10.68 8.71 19.69
CA GLY A 127 -9.82 9.12 20.78
C GLY A 127 -9.04 10.35 20.37
N THR A 128 -8.48 11.09 21.34
CA THR A 128 -7.43 12.07 21.00
C THR A 128 -6.23 11.83 21.90
N PRO A 129 -5.11 11.33 21.36
CA PRO A 129 -4.93 10.96 19.95
C PRO A 129 -5.72 9.68 19.56
N THR A 130 -6.25 9.63 18.34
CA THR A 130 -6.56 8.34 17.69
C THR A 130 -5.26 7.79 17.13
N THR A 131 -5.02 6.49 17.29
CA THR A 131 -3.74 5.87 16.91
C THR A 131 -3.94 4.76 15.87
N TYR A 132 -2.93 4.55 15.03
CA TYR A 132 -2.84 3.42 14.11
C TYR A 132 -1.42 2.86 14.11
N THR A 133 -1.25 1.59 14.46
CA THR A 133 0.04 0.88 14.37
C THR A 133 0.18 0.25 13.00
N ILE A 134 1.29 0.54 12.31
CA ILE A 134 1.59 0.05 10.97
C ILE A 134 1.86 -1.45 11.04
N LYS A 135 1.14 -2.20 10.20
CA LYS A 135 1.25 -3.65 10.06
C LYS A 135 2.15 -3.99 8.87
N ASP A 136 2.62 -5.22 8.86
CA ASP A 136 3.37 -5.82 7.74
C ASP A 136 2.60 -5.82 6.40
N THR A 137 1.27 -5.87 6.48
CA THR A 137 0.34 -5.84 5.34
C THR A 137 0.06 -4.44 4.79
N ASP A 138 0.52 -3.38 5.46
CA ASP A 138 0.18 -2.00 5.11
C ASP A 138 1.12 -1.42 4.03
N VAL A 139 0.80 -1.68 2.76
CA VAL A 139 1.61 -1.19 1.63
C VAL A 139 1.44 0.32 1.39
N VAL A 140 0.20 0.81 1.47
CA VAL A 140 -0.14 2.23 1.38
C VAL A 140 -1.32 2.49 2.29
N LEU A 141 -1.22 3.54 3.10
CA LEU A 141 -2.28 3.96 4.01
C LEU A 141 -2.85 5.31 3.58
N TYR A 142 -4.17 5.41 3.53
CA TYR A 142 -4.90 6.62 3.16
C TYR A 142 -5.80 7.05 4.31
N PHE A 143 -5.42 8.10 5.04
CA PHE A 143 -6.21 8.58 6.17
C PHE A 143 -6.94 9.86 5.84
N THR A 144 -8.17 10.00 6.33
CA THR A 144 -8.96 11.24 6.23
C THR A 144 -9.97 11.37 7.37
N CYS A 145 -10.71 12.47 7.39
CA CYS A 145 -11.77 12.76 8.35
C CYS A 145 -13.14 12.60 7.68
N THR A 146 -14.08 11.94 8.36
CA THR A 146 -15.46 11.71 7.87
C THR A 146 -16.41 12.85 8.16
N VAL A 147 -16.00 13.84 8.96
CA VAL A 147 -16.82 15.03 9.19
C VAL A 147 -17.03 15.76 7.86
N SER A 148 -18.28 16.15 7.60
CA SER A 148 -18.70 16.70 6.31
C SER A 148 -17.82 17.86 5.88
N GLY A 149 -17.27 17.78 4.66
CA GLY A 149 -16.40 18.81 4.09
C GLY A 149 -14.93 18.74 4.51
N HIS A 150 -14.57 18.05 5.59
CA HIS A 150 -13.19 18.09 6.13
C HIS A 150 -12.17 17.44 5.19
N CYS A 151 -12.47 16.27 4.62
CA CYS A 151 -11.61 15.65 3.61
C CYS A 151 -11.36 16.58 2.41
N ARG A 152 -12.41 17.24 1.91
CA ARG A 152 -12.33 18.19 0.79
C ARG A 152 -11.63 19.50 1.16
N ALA A 153 -11.62 19.83 2.45
CA ALA A 153 -10.85 20.94 3.01
C ALA A 153 -9.36 20.62 3.18
N GLY A 154 -8.88 19.46 2.69
CA GLY A 154 -7.48 19.06 2.74
C GLY A 154 -7.10 18.20 3.96
N GLN A 155 -8.04 17.85 4.83
CA GLN A 155 -7.79 16.98 5.99
C GLN A 155 -7.65 15.50 5.56
N LYS A 156 -6.53 15.18 4.94
CA LYS A 156 -6.20 13.84 4.46
C LYS A 156 -4.70 13.68 4.26
N VAL A 157 -4.18 12.46 4.42
CA VAL A 157 -2.75 12.15 4.27
C VAL A 157 -2.56 10.76 3.70
N LYS A 158 -1.57 10.60 2.82
CA LYS A 158 -1.12 9.30 2.31
C LYS A 158 0.23 8.96 2.93
N ILE A 159 0.34 7.78 3.51
CA ILE A 159 1.56 7.25 4.10
C ILE A 159 1.98 5.99 3.35
N VAL A 160 3.27 5.85 3.07
CA VAL A 160 3.86 4.68 2.41
C VAL A 160 4.99 4.14 3.30
N PRO A 161 4.74 3.07 4.09
CA PRO A 161 5.78 2.47 4.92
C PRO A 161 6.90 1.83 4.10
N PHE A 162 8.12 1.90 4.61
CA PHE A 162 9.28 1.20 4.06
C PHE A 162 9.30 -0.26 4.49
N GLY A 163 9.88 -1.14 3.65
CA GLY A 163 10.13 -2.54 4.00
C GLY A 163 8.90 -3.46 3.93
N VAL A 164 7.74 -2.95 3.55
CA VAL A 164 6.58 -3.78 3.20
C VAL A 164 6.84 -4.41 1.83
N THR A 165 7.26 -5.67 1.87
CA THR A 165 7.48 -6.44 0.65
C THR A 165 6.13 -6.68 -0.02
N VAL A 166 5.86 -5.96 -1.11
CA VAL A 166 4.92 -6.47 -2.10
C VAL A 166 5.55 -7.75 -2.63
N SER A 167 5.02 -8.90 -2.21
CA SER A 167 5.36 -10.15 -2.90
C SER A 167 4.99 -9.92 -4.36
N PRO A 168 5.95 -9.92 -5.31
CA PRO A 168 5.62 -9.72 -6.70
C PRO A 168 4.62 -10.82 -7.08
N THR A 169 3.53 -10.44 -7.74
CA THR A 169 2.68 -11.40 -8.45
C THR A 169 3.60 -12.34 -9.23
N PRO A 170 3.45 -13.68 -9.13
CA PRO A 170 4.31 -14.60 -9.85
C PRO A 170 4.35 -14.20 -11.32
N ALA A 171 5.56 -13.94 -11.84
CA ALA A 171 5.74 -13.74 -13.26
C ALA A 171 5.13 -14.93 -14.02
N PRO A 172 4.50 -14.73 -15.19
CA PRO A 172 4.07 -15.86 -16.01
C PRO A 172 5.29 -16.73 -16.30
N LEU A 173 5.18 -18.04 -16.04
CA LEU A 173 6.27 -18.96 -16.38
C LEU A 173 6.63 -18.83 -17.87
N PRO A 174 7.92 -18.89 -18.24
CA PRO A 174 8.31 -18.94 -19.63
C PRO A 174 7.74 -20.21 -20.29
N PRO A 175 7.38 -20.17 -21.60
CA PRO A 175 6.91 -21.36 -22.30
C PRO A 175 8.05 -22.40 -22.36
N ASN A 176 7.79 -23.61 -21.86
CA ASN A 176 8.68 -24.74 -22.10
C ASN A 176 8.62 -25.11 -23.60
N ASN A 177 9.75 -24.95 -24.30
CA ASN A 177 9.94 -25.47 -25.64
C ASN A 177 10.02 -27.00 -25.57
N VAL A 178 8.94 -27.67 -25.97
CA VAL A 178 8.95 -29.10 -26.33
C VAL A 178 8.93 -29.19 -27.86
N PRO A 179 9.86 -29.92 -28.50
CA PRO A 179 9.84 -30.09 -29.96
C PRO A 179 8.64 -30.91 -30.45
N ASP A 180 8.08 -30.44 -31.56
CA ASP A 180 6.90 -30.90 -32.31
C ASP A 180 6.75 -32.42 -32.51
N SER A 181 5.50 -32.90 -32.44
CA SER A 181 4.74 -33.32 -33.64
C SER A 181 3.44 -34.03 -33.26
N ALA A 182 2.30 -33.42 -33.63
CA ALA A 182 1.25 -34.05 -34.44
C ALA A 182 -0.08 -33.28 -34.29
N HIS A 183 -0.45 -32.61 -35.39
CA HIS A 183 -1.79 -32.58 -35.98
C HIS A 183 -3.01 -32.67 -35.04
N ALA A 184 -3.75 -31.55 -34.94
CA ALA A 184 -5.06 -31.36 -35.58
C ALA A 184 -6.00 -30.50 -34.73
N SER A 185 -6.00 -29.19 -35.04
CA SER A 185 -7.16 -28.30 -35.18
C SER A 185 -8.41 -28.49 -34.29
N SER A 186 -8.64 -27.51 -33.40
CA SER A 186 -9.98 -27.03 -33.07
C SER A 186 -10.05 -25.50 -33.20
N PRO A 187 -11.20 -24.92 -33.59
CA PRO A 187 -11.31 -23.58 -34.16
C PRO A 187 -11.31 -22.49 -33.08
N SER A 188 -10.50 -21.45 -33.24
CA SER A 188 -10.60 -20.24 -32.40
C SER A 188 -11.51 -19.20 -33.07
N MET A 189 -12.45 -18.69 -32.29
CA MET A 189 -13.33 -17.57 -32.64
C MET A 189 -12.48 -16.33 -32.85
N GLY A 190 -12.27 -15.95 -34.10
CA GLY A 190 -11.43 -14.80 -34.42
C GLY A 190 -11.40 -14.48 -35.92
N THR A 191 -12.56 -14.40 -36.58
CA THR A 191 -12.60 -13.92 -37.99
C THR A 191 -13.92 -13.32 -38.45
N ILE A 192 -14.91 -13.13 -37.56
CA ILE A 192 -16.23 -12.59 -37.95
C ILE A 192 -16.19 -11.07 -38.26
N ALA A 193 -15.15 -10.35 -37.84
CA ALA A 193 -15.02 -8.92 -38.13
C ALA A 193 -14.35 -8.58 -39.49
N MET A 194 -13.69 -9.54 -40.15
CA MET A 194 -13.03 -9.30 -41.45
C MET A 194 -13.79 -9.88 -42.66
N LEU A 195 -14.81 -10.70 -42.44
CA LEU A 195 -15.68 -11.22 -43.51
C LEU A 195 -16.88 -10.29 -43.82
N LEU A 196 -17.24 -9.39 -42.89
CA LEU A 196 -18.30 -8.38 -43.07
C LEU A 196 -17.84 -7.16 -43.89
N LEU A 197 -16.53 -6.92 -44.05
CA LEU A 197 -16.00 -5.80 -44.85
C LEU A 197 -15.70 -6.16 -46.31
N VAL A 198 -15.54 -7.45 -46.63
CA VAL A 198 -15.37 -7.93 -48.02
C VAL A 198 -16.71 -8.22 -48.70
N LEU A 199 -17.79 -8.50 -47.95
CA LEU A 199 -19.13 -8.70 -48.52
C LEU A 199 -19.85 -7.36 -48.85
N LEU A 200 -19.49 -6.23 -48.23
CA LEU A 200 -20.03 -4.91 -48.59
C LEU A 200 -19.43 -4.31 -49.89
N SER A 201 -18.33 -4.87 -50.41
CA SER A 201 -17.73 -4.43 -51.67
C SER A 201 -18.19 -5.27 -52.89
N ILE A 202 -18.92 -6.37 -52.68
CA ILE A 202 -19.47 -7.19 -53.78
C ILE A 202 -20.93 -6.79 -54.10
N PHE A 203 -21.66 -6.15 -53.17
CA PHE A 203 -23.05 -5.71 -53.41
C PHE A 203 -23.21 -4.40 -54.22
N GLN A 204 -22.13 -3.70 -54.62
CA GLN A 204 -22.23 -2.57 -55.56
C GLN A 204 -21.97 -2.93 -57.03
N ALA A 205 -21.65 -4.20 -57.33
CA ALA A 205 -21.34 -4.64 -58.69
C ALA A 205 -22.54 -5.23 -59.47
N GLN A 206 -23.76 -5.21 -58.94
CA GLN A 206 -24.97 -5.70 -59.65
C GLN A 206 -26.05 -4.64 -59.94
N SER A 207 -25.78 -3.34 -59.73
CA SER A 207 -26.72 -2.26 -60.10
C SER A 207 -26.45 -1.63 -61.48
N TYR A 208 -25.28 -1.88 -62.08
CA TYR A 208 -24.96 -1.36 -63.41
C TYR A 208 -25.25 -2.40 -64.50
N GLY A 209 -26.53 -2.59 -64.78
CA GLY A 209 -26.98 -3.39 -65.91
C GLY A 209 -28.42 -3.04 -66.31
N SER A 210 -28.53 -2.30 -67.42
CA SER A 210 -29.75 -2.09 -68.21
C SER A 210 -30.72 -0.96 -67.79
N LYS A 211 -30.43 0.26 -68.27
CA LYS A 211 -31.48 1.13 -68.79
C LYS A 211 -31.24 1.34 -70.27
N SER A 212 -32.13 0.77 -71.07
CA SER A 212 -32.25 1.01 -72.52
C SER A 212 -32.51 2.50 -72.81
N PRO A 213 -32.08 3.00 -73.97
CA PRO A 213 -32.41 4.35 -74.42
C PRO A 213 -33.87 4.39 -74.88
N VAL A 214 -34.63 5.37 -74.38
CA VAL A 214 -35.85 5.82 -75.06
C VAL A 214 -35.48 7.12 -75.78
N THR A 215 -35.61 7.08 -77.10
CA THR A 215 -35.47 8.21 -78.00
C THR A 215 -36.88 8.64 -78.42
N LEU A 216 -37.15 9.95 -78.29
CA LEU A 216 -38.24 10.76 -78.87
C LEU A 216 -39.70 10.31 -78.65
#